data_AF-A0A6L6XNY1-F1
#
_entry.id   AF-A0A6L6XNY1-F1
#
_cell.length_a   1.000
_cell.length_b   1.000
_cell.length_c   1.000
_cell.angle_alpha   90.00
_cell.angle_beta   90.00
_cell.angle_gamma   90.00
#
_symmetry.space_group_name_H-M   'P 1'
#
loop_
_entity.id
_entity.type
_entity.pdbx_description
1 polymer ?
#
loop_
_entity_poly.entity_id
_entity_poly.type
_entity_poly.pdbx_seq_one_letter_code
_entity_poly.pdbx_strand_id
1 'polypeptide(L)'
;MAAGVRRWAPFALVLVGPAAALLVTLLHPGPSGHWSGHLAAAGGSVGVAVALVVGLCVVRPRLPAAALASLVVVGAGLALEAVGNIRAARSLWETTYDDAEAGTYGPLYDGYEWGHTVAERGDTVVILGSLAFAVALGLHRRVGVRVAVAGGVLAFWPPWVYPALGPVLLLAWVHARARTHDRAAAPDPPVVVPTE
;
A
#
# COMPACT_ATOMS: atom_id res chain seq x y z
N MET A 1 -1.84 -18.62 -21.23
CA MET A 1 -1.10 -17.48 -20.62
C MET A 1 0.27 -17.94 -20.18
N ALA A 2 1.34 -17.38 -20.75
CA ALA A 2 2.71 -17.82 -20.51
C ALA A 2 3.04 -17.89 -19.01
N ALA A 3 3.77 -18.93 -18.57
CA ALA A 3 4.19 -19.14 -17.18
C ALA A 3 4.84 -17.88 -16.54
N GLY A 4 5.43 -17.03 -17.39
CA GLY A 4 5.99 -15.73 -17.02
C GLY A 4 4.97 -14.72 -16.44
N VAL A 5 3.70 -14.75 -16.82
CA VAL A 5 2.69 -13.81 -16.27
C VAL A 5 2.24 -14.24 -14.86
N ARG A 6 2.13 -15.55 -14.62
CA ARG A 6 1.68 -16.10 -13.32
C ARG A 6 2.70 -15.90 -12.19
N ARG A 7 3.99 -15.74 -12.50
CA ARG A 7 5.04 -15.45 -11.50
C ARG A 7 5.00 -14.01 -10.99
N TRP A 8 4.60 -13.06 -11.82
CA TRP A 8 4.54 -11.64 -11.46
C TRP A 8 3.19 -11.21 -10.85
N ALA A 9 2.15 -12.05 -10.98
CA ALA A 9 0.82 -11.78 -10.43
C ALA A 9 0.78 -11.31 -8.96
N PRO A 10 1.62 -11.78 -8.01
CA PRO A 10 1.63 -11.24 -6.64
C PRO A 10 1.96 -9.75 -6.58
N PHE A 11 2.80 -9.26 -7.50
CA PHE A 11 3.25 -7.88 -7.56
C PHE A 11 2.21 -6.95 -8.22
N ALA A 12 1.15 -7.50 -8.83
CA ALA A 12 0.04 -6.68 -9.33
C ALA A 12 -0.67 -5.90 -8.21
N LEU A 13 -0.56 -6.34 -6.95
CA LEU A 13 -1.06 -5.60 -5.78
C LEU A 13 -0.45 -4.19 -5.66
N VAL A 14 0.76 -3.99 -6.19
CA VAL A 14 1.45 -2.68 -6.22
C VAL A 14 0.76 -1.69 -7.16
N LEU A 15 -0.10 -2.15 -8.07
CA LEU A 15 -0.81 -1.25 -8.99
C LEU A 15 -2.15 -0.78 -8.43
N VAL A 16 -2.65 -1.38 -7.34
CA VAL A 16 -3.99 -1.07 -6.81
C VAL A 16 -4.05 0.34 -6.23
N GLY A 17 -3.04 0.77 -5.48
CA GLY A 17 -2.96 2.14 -4.94
C GLY A 17 -2.97 3.20 -6.05
N PRO A 18 -2.00 3.16 -7.00
CA PRO A 18 -1.96 4.10 -8.11
C PRO A 18 -3.22 4.07 -9.00
N ALA A 19 -3.78 2.88 -9.25
CA ALA A 19 -5.02 2.75 -10.01
C ALA A 19 -6.21 3.38 -9.27
N ALA A 20 -6.29 3.24 -7.95
CA ALA A 20 -7.33 3.87 -7.15
C ALA A 20 -7.17 5.40 -7.12
N ALA A 21 -5.94 5.90 -6.95
CA ALA A 21 -5.64 7.33 -7.02
C ALA A 21 -6.09 7.91 -8.38
N LEU A 22 -5.66 7.29 -9.48
CA LEU A 22 -6.05 7.67 -10.84
C LEU A 22 -7.57 7.62 -11.04
N LEU A 23 -8.22 6.53 -10.60
CA LEU A 23 -9.66 6.35 -10.73
C LEU A 23 -10.43 7.47 -10.00
N VAL A 24 -10.03 7.81 -8.78
CA VAL A 24 -10.68 8.88 -8.02
C VAL A 24 -10.53 10.23 -8.73
N THR A 25 -9.33 10.55 -9.24
CA THR A 25 -9.09 11.78 -10.02
C THR A 25 -9.94 11.82 -11.30
N LEU A 26 -10.09 10.70 -12.00
CA LEU A 26 -10.91 10.62 -13.21
C LEU A 26 -12.42 10.71 -12.94
N LEU A 27 -12.89 10.17 -11.80
CA LEU A 27 -14.29 10.19 -11.41
C LEU A 27 -14.74 11.53 -10.81
N HIS A 28 -13.80 12.36 -10.36
CA HIS A 28 -14.07 13.68 -9.81
C HIS A 28 -13.32 14.73 -10.63
N PRO A 29 -13.82 15.07 -11.83
CA PRO A 29 -13.27 16.15 -12.65
C PRO A 29 -13.55 17.48 -11.94
N GLY A 30 -12.71 17.81 -10.98
CA GLY A 30 -12.67 19.07 -10.26
C GLY A 30 -11.47 19.92 -10.68
N PRO A 31 -11.17 20.99 -9.93
CA PRO A 31 -10.00 21.82 -10.18
C PRO A 31 -8.70 21.02 -10.23
N SER A 32 -7.75 21.36 -11.09
CA SER A 32 -6.38 20.84 -10.95
C SER A 32 -5.65 21.57 -9.81
N GLY A 33 -4.60 20.96 -9.27
CA GLY A 33 -3.74 21.58 -8.24
C GLY A 33 -3.77 20.82 -6.91
N HIS A 34 -3.50 21.51 -5.81
CA HIS A 34 -3.33 20.94 -4.47
C HIS A 34 -4.57 20.17 -3.99
N TRP A 35 -5.76 20.66 -4.34
CA TRP A 35 -7.03 19.96 -4.11
C TRP A 35 -7.05 18.55 -4.72
N SER A 36 -6.69 18.44 -6.00
CA SER A 36 -6.68 17.15 -6.71
C SER A 36 -5.61 16.21 -6.19
N GLY A 37 -4.49 16.77 -5.69
CA GLY A 37 -3.43 16.04 -5.00
C GLY A 37 -3.93 15.34 -3.74
N HIS A 38 -4.64 16.05 -2.87
CA HIS A 38 -5.27 15.47 -1.68
C HIS A 38 -6.27 14.37 -2.03
N LEU A 39 -7.11 14.59 -3.04
CA LEU A 39 -8.09 13.60 -3.44
C LEU A 39 -7.43 12.33 -4.01
N ALA A 40 -6.38 12.49 -4.82
CA ALA A 40 -5.58 11.38 -5.33
C ALA A 40 -4.87 10.61 -4.22
N ALA A 41 -4.28 11.32 -3.23
CA ALA A 41 -3.63 10.71 -2.07
C ALA A 41 -4.61 9.90 -1.22
N ALA A 42 -5.82 10.41 -0.98
CA ALA A 42 -6.89 9.66 -0.29
C ALA A 42 -7.29 8.40 -1.06
N GLY A 43 -7.47 8.50 -2.38
CA GLY A 43 -7.74 7.36 -3.25
C GLY A 43 -6.60 6.31 -3.20
N GLY A 44 -5.36 6.77 -3.23
CA GLY A 44 -4.16 5.95 -3.10
C GLY A 44 -4.11 5.20 -1.77
N SER A 45 -4.33 5.90 -0.65
CA SER A 45 -4.39 5.33 0.69
C SER A 45 -5.42 4.20 0.80
N VAL A 46 -6.64 4.44 0.31
CA VAL A 46 -7.72 3.45 0.30
C VAL A 46 -7.37 2.26 -0.59
N GLY A 47 -6.83 2.51 -1.79
CA GLY A 47 -6.39 1.47 -2.71
C GLY A 47 -5.31 0.57 -2.11
N VAL A 48 -4.33 1.16 -1.43
CA VAL A 48 -3.28 0.40 -0.73
C VAL A 48 -3.86 -0.40 0.43
N ALA A 49 -4.78 0.17 1.22
CA ALA A 49 -5.45 -0.57 2.29
C ALA A 49 -6.16 -1.83 1.75
N VAL A 50 -6.85 -1.71 0.61
CA VAL A 50 -7.45 -2.86 -0.10
C VAL A 50 -6.38 -3.86 -0.53
N ALA A 51 -5.27 -3.40 -1.10
CA ALA A 51 -4.16 -4.27 -1.51
C ALA A 51 -3.57 -5.06 -0.32
N LEU A 52 -3.42 -4.41 0.84
CA LEU A 52 -2.96 -5.04 2.08
C LEU A 52 -3.95 -6.08 2.58
N VAL A 53 -5.26 -5.80 2.55
CA VAL A 53 -6.30 -6.77 2.94
C VAL A 53 -6.27 -7.98 2.01
N VAL A 54 -6.21 -7.78 0.70
CA VAL A 54 -6.13 -8.87 -0.28
C VAL A 54 -4.85 -9.69 -0.08
N GLY A 55 -3.70 -9.02 0.05
CA GLY A 55 -2.41 -9.66 0.33
C GLY A 55 -2.45 -10.47 1.63
N LEU A 56 -3.00 -9.88 2.69
CA LEU A 56 -3.18 -10.54 3.98
C LEU A 56 -4.06 -11.79 3.86
N CYS A 57 -5.24 -11.71 3.24
CA CYS A 57 -6.12 -12.88 3.05
C CYS A 57 -5.41 -14.05 2.38
N VAL A 58 -4.49 -13.76 1.45
CA VAL A 58 -3.73 -14.76 0.71
C VAL A 58 -2.59 -15.38 1.54
N VAL A 59 -1.90 -14.59 2.37
CA VAL A 59 -0.72 -15.08 3.10
C VAL A 59 -0.93 -15.24 4.62
N ARG A 60 -2.13 -14.95 5.15
CA ARG A 60 -2.45 -14.93 6.59
C ARG A 60 -1.91 -16.13 7.38
N PRO A 61 -2.07 -17.40 6.95
CA PRO A 61 -1.60 -18.55 7.72
C PRO A 61 -0.08 -18.58 7.92
N ARG A 62 0.66 -17.80 7.12
CA ARG A 62 2.13 -17.74 7.10
C ARG A 62 2.68 -16.57 7.89
N LEU A 63 1.83 -15.66 8.36
CA LEU A 63 2.25 -14.46 9.07
C LEU A 63 2.24 -14.68 10.59
N PRO A 64 3.28 -14.27 11.31
CA PRO A 64 3.27 -14.28 12.77
C PRO A 64 2.29 -13.22 13.29
N ALA A 65 1.77 -13.41 14.51
CA ALA A 65 0.82 -12.48 15.14
C ALA A 65 1.35 -11.05 15.22
N ALA A 66 2.64 -10.86 15.49
CA ALA A 66 3.28 -9.54 15.50
C ALA A 66 3.21 -8.83 14.13
N ALA A 67 3.35 -9.57 13.03
CA ALA A 67 3.21 -9.02 11.69
C ALA A 67 1.74 -8.64 11.39
N LEU A 68 0.79 -9.45 11.86
CA LEU A 68 -0.64 -9.11 11.76
C LEU A 68 -0.98 -7.83 12.52
N ALA A 69 -0.51 -7.70 13.77
CA ALA A 69 -0.70 -6.49 14.57
C ALA A 69 -0.08 -5.26 13.90
N SER A 70 1.11 -5.42 13.32
CA SER A 70 1.78 -4.34 12.57
C SER A 70 0.97 -3.90 11.35
N LEU A 71 0.35 -4.83 10.61
CA LEU A 71 -0.54 -4.49 9.49
C LEU A 71 -1.82 -3.77 9.95
N VAL A 72 -2.34 -4.06 11.15
CA VAL A 72 -3.46 -3.30 11.73
C VAL A 72 -3.03 -1.86 11.99
N VAL A 73 -1.82 -1.64 12.53
CA VAL A 73 -1.25 -0.30 12.72
C VAL A 73 -1.11 0.43 11.38
N VAL A 74 -0.57 -0.22 10.35
CA VAL A 74 -0.50 0.35 8.99
C VAL A 74 -1.90 0.73 8.49
N GLY A 75 -2.89 -0.15 8.64
CA GLY A 75 -4.27 0.13 8.25
C GLY A 75 -4.88 1.33 8.97
N ALA A 76 -4.60 1.49 10.27
CA ALA A 76 -5.02 2.67 11.02
C ALA A 76 -4.35 3.95 10.51
N GLY A 77 -3.05 3.90 10.18
CA GLY A 77 -2.32 5.00 9.57
C GLY A 77 -2.91 5.42 8.22
N LEU A 78 -3.17 4.46 7.33
CA LEU A 78 -3.81 4.70 6.03
C LEU A 78 -5.22 5.30 6.17
N ALA A 79 -5.97 4.88 7.20
CA ALA A 79 -7.29 5.45 7.47
C ALA A 79 -7.19 6.91 7.92
N LEU A 80 -6.24 7.24 8.79
CA LEU A 80 -5.96 8.63 9.19
C LEU A 80 -5.52 9.48 7.99
N GLU A 81 -4.58 8.95 7.18
CA GLU A 81 -4.10 9.59 5.95
C GLU A 81 -5.26 9.92 5.00
N ALA A 82 -6.14 8.94 4.73
CA ALA A 82 -7.30 9.14 3.89
C ALA A 82 -8.28 10.17 4.48
N VAL A 83 -8.57 10.12 5.78
CA VAL A 83 -9.47 11.07 6.45
C VAL A 83 -8.91 12.50 6.41
N GLY A 84 -7.62 12.67 6.69
CA GLY A 84 -6.94 13.96 6.65
C GLY A 84 -6.98 14.57 5.25
N ASN A 85 -6.60 13.79 4.25
CA ASN A 85 -6.63 14.20 2.84
C ASN A 85 -8.05 14.52 2.34
N ILE A 86 -9.06 13.72 2.70
CA ILE A 86 -10.46 14.03 2.35
C ILE A 86 -10.89 15.35 2.99
N ARG A 87 -10.49 15.63 4.24
CA ARG A 87 -10.83 16.89 4.90
C ARG A 87 -10.16 18.09 4.23
N ALA A 88 -8.87 17.99 3.91
CA ALA A 88 -8.13 19.04 3.21
C ALA A 88 -8.65 19.29 1.78
N ALA A 89 -9.01 18.22 1.05
CA ALA A 89 -9.68 18.35 -0.25
C ALA A 89 -11.06 19.02 -0.11
N ARG A 90 -11.82 18.74 0.95
CA ARG A 90 -13.11 19.43 1.16
C ARG A 90 -12.95 20.91 1.49
N SER A 91 -11.91 21.30 2.24
CA SER A 91 -11.67 22.71 2.58
C SER A 91 -11.22 23.54 1.37
N LEU A 92 -10.57 22.90 0.38
CA LEU A 92 -10.08 23.54 -0.84
C LEU A 92 -10.96 23.31 -2.07
N TRP A 93 -12.18 22.82 -1.88
CA TRP A 93 -13.10 22.57 -2.99
C TRP A 93 -13.27 23.83 -3.85
N GLU A 94 -13.36 23.65 -5.18
CA GLU A 94 -13.44 24.72 -6.20
C GLU A 94 -12.22 25.66 -6.32
N THR A 95 -11.14 25.43 -5.57
CA THR A 95 -9.89 26.19 -5.72
C THR A 95 -8.94 25.53 -6.72
N THR A 96 -8.25 26.32 -7.55
CA THR A 96 -7.20 25.85 -8.48
C THR A 96 -5.79 26.01 -7.91
N TYR A 97 -5.69 26.22 -6.59
CA TYR A 97 -4.45 26.58 -5.94
C TYR A 97 -3.36 25.54 -6.16
N ASP A 98 -2.18 26.01 -6.54
CA ASP A 98 -0.96 25.21 -6.46
C ASP A 98 -0.51 25.04 -5.00
N ASP A 99 0.63 24.36 -4.78
CA ASP A 99 1.12 24.09 -3.43
C ASP A 99 1.47 25.39 -2.67
N ALA A 100 1.95 26.44 -3.36
CA ALA A 100 2.34 27.70 -2.73
C ALA A 100 1.11 28.53 -2.35
N GLU A 101 0.12 28.60 -3.23
CA GLU A 101 -1.16 29.25 -2.97
C GLU A 101 -1.93 28.52 -1.87
N ALA A 102 -1.94 27.19 -1.89
CA ALA A 102 -2.59 26.38 -0.86
C ALA A 102 -1.92 26.57 0.51
N GLY A 103 -0.58 26.65 0.57
CA GLY A 103 0.12 26.96 1.82
C GLY A 103 -0.17 28.37 2.36
N THR A 104 -0.49 29.31 1.47
CA THR A 104 -0.77 30.71 1.86
C THR A 104 -2.24 30.91 2.26
N TYR A 105 -3.17 30.41 1.45
CA TYR A 105 -4.61 30.64 1.61
C TYR A 105 -5.34 29.49 2.28
N GLY A 106 -4.84 28.26 2.15
CA GLY A 106 -5.41 27.06 2.78
C GLY A 106 -5.70 27.22 4.28
N PRO A 107 -4.78 27.79 5.10
CA PRO A 107 -5.02 27.99 6.53
C PRO A 107 -6.22 28.89 6.86
N LEU A 108 -6.73 29.65 5.89
CA LEU A 108 -7.93 30.48 6.03
C LEU A 108 -9.23 29.66 5.90
N TYR A 109 -9.17 28.42 5.42
CA TYR A 109 -10.31 27.54 5.23
C TYR A 109 -10.44 26.51 6.35
N ASP A 110 -11.64 26.41 6.91
CA ASP A 110 -11.94 25.51 8.01
C ASP A 110 -11.63 24.05 7.67
N GLY A 111 -10.70 23.46 8.41
CA GLY A 111 -10.32 22.06 8.30
C GLY A 111 -9.10 21.76 7.43
N TYR A 112 -8.51 22.75 6.75
CA TYR A 112 -7.27 22.56 5.98
C TYR A 112 -6.11 22.10 6.88
N GLU A 113 -5.77 22.89 7.91
CA GLU A 113 -4.68 22.61 8.86
C GLU A 113 -4.89 21.29 9.61
N TRP A 114 -6.14 21.06 10.05
CA TRP A 114 -6.48 19.80 10.71
C TRP A 114 -6.32 18.61 9.76
N GLY A 115 -6.72 18.77 8.49
CA GLY A 115 -6.60 17.75 7.46
C GLY A 115 -5.14 17.34 7.24
N HIS A 116 -4.25 18.31 7.06
CA HIS A 116 -2.80 18.08 6.94
C HIS A 116 -2.22 17.43 8.19
N THR A 117 -2.51 17.98 9.37
CA THR A 117 -2.03 17.42 10.66
C THR A 117 -2.44 15.96 10.85
N VAL A 118 -3.68 15.62 10.49
CA VAL A 118 -4.17 14.24 10.59
C VAL A 118 -3.52 13.33 9.54
N ALA A 119 -3.33 13.83 8.32
CA ALA A 119 -2.66 13.08 7.26
C ALA A 119 -1.20 12.77 7.62
N GLU A 120 -0.43 13.76 8.08
CA GLU A 120 0.97 13.61 8.52
C GLU A 120 1.12 12.62 9.70
N ARG A 121 0.16 12.63 10.63
CA ARG A 121 0.10 11.62 11.70
C ARG A 121 -0.17 10.23 11.13
N GLY A 122 -1.06 10.13 10.14
CA GLY A 122 -1.31 8.91 9.39
C GLY A 122 -0.02 8.35 8.77
N ASP A 123 0.72 9.19 8.04
CA ASP A 123 2.01 8.85 7.44
C ASP A 123 3.01 8.32 8.46
N THR A 124 3.13 9.01 9.59
CA THR A 124 4.01 8.58 10.70
C THR A 124 3.62 7.19 11.22
N VAL A 125 2.32 6.94 11.40
CA VAL A 125 1.80 5.63 11.84
C VAL A 125 2.07 4.55 10.78
N VAL A 126 1.89 4.86 9.49
CA VAL A 126 2.20 3.95 8.37
C VAL A 126 3.68 3.57 8.38
N ILE A 127 4.59 4.53 8.53
CA ILE A 127 6.04 4.29 8.58
C ILE A 127 6.38 3.35 9.74
N LEU A 128 5.92 3.67 10.96
CA LEU A 128 6.19 2.86 12.15
C LEU A 128 5.63 1.44 12.03
N GLY A 129 4.39 1.30 11.56
CA GLY A 129 3.77 0.00 11.32
C GLY A 129 4.50 -0.80 10.24
N SER A 130 4.99 -0.14 9.19
CA SER A 130 5.73 -0.77 8.09
C SER A 130 7.10 -1.29 8.54
N LEU A 131 7.82 -0.51 9.36
CA LEU A 131 9.08 -0.94 9.98
C LEU A 131 8.86 -2.13 10.91
N ALA A 132 7.86 -2.05 11.79
CA ALA A 132 7.51 -3.15 12.70
C ALA A 132 7.14 -4.42 11.92
N PHE A 133 6.41 -4.29 10.82
CA PHE A 133 6.07 -5.40 9.93
C PHE A 133 7.32 -6.05 9.32
N ALA A 134 8.24 -5.26 8.75
CA ALA A 134 9.47 -5.76 8.17
C ALA A 134 10.35 -6.47 9.21
N VAL A 135 10.49 -5.89 10.40
CA VAL A 135 11.21 -6.49 11.54
C VAL A 135 10.55 -7.79 11.97
N ALA A 136 9.23 -7.83 12.14
CA ALA A 136 8.52 -9.04 12.52
C ALA A 136 8.72 -10.18 11.49
N LEU A 137 8.66 -9.89 10.19
CA LEU A 137 8.94 -10.90 9.17
C LEU A 137 10.39 -11.40 9.20
N GLY A 138 11.36 -10.51 9.47
CA GLY A 138 12.77 -10.85 9.62
C GLY A 138 13.05 -11.72 10.85
N LEU A 139 12.56 -11.32 12.02
CA LEU A 139 12.73 -12.04 13.29
C LEU A 139 12.13 -13.45 13.23
N HIS A 140 10.94 -13.59 12.64
CA HIS A 140 10.28 -14.87 12.45
C HIS A 140 10.77 -15.64 11.21
N ARG A 141 11.86 -15.20 10.56
CA ARG A 141 12.49 -15.83 9.39
C ARG A 141 11.53 -16.12 8.22
N ARG A 142 10.46 -15.34 8.09
CA ARG A 142 9.49 -15.46 6.99
C ARG A 142 10.08 -14.94 5.68
N VAL A 143 10.96 -13.95 5.78
CA VAL A 143 11.77 -13.42 4.67
C VAL A 143 13.26 -13.42 5.05
N GLY A 144 14.15 -13.37 4.07
CA GLY A 144 15.59 -13.22 4.33
C GLY A 144 15.92 -11.82 4.85
N VAL A 145 17.01 -11.68 5.61
CA VAL A 145 17.42 -10.40 6.23
C VAL A 145 17.52 -9.27 5.20
N ARG A 146 18.13 -9.51 4.03
CA ARG A 146 18.22 -8.50 2.96
C ARG A 146 16.87 -8.02 2.48
N VAL A 147 15.88 -8.91 2.38
CA VAL A 147 14.51 -8.60 1.95
C VAL A 147 13.77 -7.82 3.05
N ALA A 148 13.96 -8.20 4.33
CA ALA A 148 13.42 -7.44 5.46
C ALA A 148 13.99 -6.01 5.49
N VAL A 149 15.30 -5.84 5.33
CA VAL A 149 15.95 -4.53 5.28
C VAL A 149 15.44 -3.71 4.11
N ALA A 150 15.37 -4.29 2.90
CA ALA A 150 14.83 -3.58 1.73
C ALA A 150 13.39 -3.12 1.97
N GLY A 151 12.53 -3.99 2.53
CA GLY A 151 11.16 -3.62 2.89
C GLY A 151 11.08 -2.54 3.97
N GLY A 152 12.00 -2.55 4.94
CA GLY A 152 12.11 -1.51 5.97
C GLY A 152 12.59 -0.17 5.41
N VAL A 153 13.55 -0.16 4.49
CA VAL A 153 13.96 1.07 3.78
C VAL A 153 12.81 1.65 2.98
N LEU A 154 12.01 0.80 2.32
CA LEU A 154 10.82 1.21 1.59
C LEU A 154 9.68 1.71 2.48
N ALA A 155 9.76 1.56 3.81
CA ALA A 155 8.84 2.23 4.73
C ALA A 155 9.02 3.76 4.70
N PHE A 156 10.21 4.25 4.36
CA PHE A 156 10.53 5.68 4.24
C PHE A 156 10.36 6.20 2.81
N TRP A 157 9.88 5.36 1.87
CA TRP A 157 9.47 5.88 0.58
C TRP A 157 8.38 6.94 0.82
N PRO A 158 8.44 8.12 0.17
CA PRO A 158 7.50 9.21 0.40
C PRO A 158 6.04 8.70 0.48
N PRO A 159 5.41 8.72 1.66
CA PRO A 159 4.10 8.09 1.86
C PRO A 159 3.03 8.79 1.01
N TRP A 160 3.11 10.11 0.86
CA TRP A 160 2.27 10.89 -0.05
C TRP A 160 2.37 10.50 -1.54
N VAL A 161 3.43 9.79 -1.94
CA VAL A 161 3.57 9.24 -3.31
C VAL A 161 3.04 7.81 -3.38
N TYR A 162 3.43 6.97 -2.42
CA TYR A 162 2.97 5.60 -2.34
C TYR A 162 3.02 5.12 -0.87
N PRO A 163 1.88 5.16 -0.15
CA PRO A 163 1.89 4.79 1.25
C PRO A 163 2.05 3.26 1.39
N ALA A 164 2.74 2.82 2.44
CA ALA A 164 2.97 1.40 2.75
C ALA A 164 3.53 0.52 1.59
N LEU A 165 4.38 1.08 0.72
CA LEU A 165 5.01 0.34 -0.37
C LEU A 165 5.79 -0.90 0.11
N GLY A 166 6.54 -0.76 1.21
CA GLY A 166 7.29 -1.84 1.85
C GLY A 166 6.40 -3.05 2.21
N PRO A 167 5.36 -2.88 3.05
CA PRO A 167 4.42 -3.94 3.37
C PRO A 167 3.78 -4.63 2.16
N VAL A 168 3.34 -3.88 1.14
CA VAL A 168 2.74 -4.47 -0.08
C VAL A 168 3.73 -5.39 -0.78
N LEU A 169 4.97 -4.94 -0.99
CA LEU A 169 6.01 -5.73 -1.66
C LEU A 169 6.44 -6.94 -0.83
N LEU A 170 6.51 -6.80 0.50
CA LEU A 170 6.82 -7.91 1.41
C LEU A 170 5.71 -8.97 1.40
N LEU A 171 4.43 -8.58 1.37
CA LEU A 171 3.31 -9.53 1.21
C LEU A 171 3.38 -10.25 -0.15
N ALA A 172 3.62 -9.50 -1.23
CA ALA A 172 3.80 -10.06 -2.57
C ALA A 172 4.96 -11.06 -2.61
N TRP A 173 6.08 -10.75 -1.93
CA TRP A 173 7.24 -11.63 -1.83
C TRP A 173 6.92 -12.93 -1.06
N VAL A 174 6.28 -12.82 0.11
CA VAL A 174 5.88 -13.98 0.91
C VAL A 174 4.97 -14.91 0.09
N HIS A 175 4.04 -14.34 -0.67
CA HIS A 175 3.16 -15.09 -1.57
C HIS A 175 3.93 -15.77 -2.71
N ALA A 176 4.80 -15.03 -3.39
CA ALA A 176 5.61 -15.55 -4.50
C ALA A 176 6.46 -16.75 -4.05
N ARG A 177 7.12 -16.63 -2.88
CA ARG A 177 7.96 -17.69 -2.31
C ARG A 177 7.15 -18.94 -1.92
N ALA A 178 5.94 -18.76 -1.40
CA ALA A 178 5.07 -19.91 -1.09
C ALA A 178 4.72 -20.70 -2.36
N ARG A 179 4.31 -20.00 -3.42
CA ARG A 179 3.97 -20.64 -4.71
C ARG A 179 5.12 -21.42 -5.34
N THR A 180 6.37 -20.97 -5.17
CA THR A 180 7.53 -21.70 -5.67
C THR A 180 7.78 -22.99 -4.91
N HIS A 181 7.58 -23.00 -3.60
CA HIS A 181 7.71 -24.21 -2.79
C HIS A 181 6.59 -25.22 -3.11
N ASP A 182 5.33 -24.75 -3.22
CA ASP A 182 4.19 -25.63 -3.52
C ASP A 182 4.31 -26.30 -4.90
N ARG A 183 4.92 -25.62 -5.89
CA ARG A 183 5.19 -26.20 -7.22
C ARG A 183 6.32 -27.23 -7.23
N ALA A 184 7.36 -27.02 -6.43
CA ALA A 184 8.47 -27.97 -6.34
C ALA A 184 8.07 -29.26 -5.60
N ALA A 185 7.02 -29.20 -4.77
CA ALA A 185 6.49 -30.35 -4.04
C ALA A 185 5.38 -31.10 -4.80
N ALA A 186 4.96 -30.62 -5.97
CA ALA A 186 3.96 -31.33 -6.79
C ALA A 186 4.60 -32.59 -7.40
N PRO A 187 3.96 -33.78 -7.28
CA PRO A 187 4.48 -34.99 -7.91
C PRO A 187 4.52 -34.83 -9.43
N ASP A 188 5.54 -35.43 -10.07
CA ASP A 188 5.65 -35.43 -11.53
C ASP A 188 4.36 -35.98 -12.14
N PRO A 189 3.86 -35.39 -13.24
CA PRO A 189 2.71 -35.94 -13.93
C PRO A 189 3.01 -37.38 -14.34
N PRO A 190 2.03 -38.30 -14.23
CA PRO A 190 2.26 -39.68 -14.62
C PRO A 190 2.76 -39.72 -16.06
N VAL A 191 3.88 -40.40 -16.27
CA VAL A 191 4.40 -40.67 -17.61
C VAL A 191 3.36 -41.53 -18.31
N VAL A 192 2.62 -40.94 -19.24
CA VAL A 192 1.70 -41.68 -20.10
C VAL A 192 2.57 -42.47 -21.07
N VAL A 193 2.83 -43.75 -20.75
CA VAL A 193 3.44 -44.68 -21.70
C VAL A 193 2.38 -44.96 -22.78
N PRO A 194 2.65 -44.66 -24.06
CA PRO A 194 1.72 -45.00 -25.13
C PRO A 194 1.55 -46.51 -25.16
N THR A 195 0.33 -46.99 -24.99
CA THR A 195 -0.02 -48.38 -25.29
C THR A 195 -0.21 -48.49 -26.80
N GLU A 196 0.71 -49.22 -27.45
CA GLU A 196 0.56 -49.68 -28.84
C GLU A 196 -0.54 -50.75 -28.96
#